data_AF-A0A7C2NZX9-F1
#
_entry.id   AF-A0A7C2NZX9-F1
#
_cell.length_a   1.000
_cell.length_b   1.000
_cell.length_c   1.000
_cell.angle_alpha   90.00
_cell.angle_beta   90.00
_cell.angle_gamma   90.00
#
_symmetry.space_group_name_H-M   'P 1'
#
loop_
_entity.id
_entity.type
_entity.pdbx_description
1 polymer ?
#
loop_
_entity_poly.entity_id
_entity_poly.type
_entity_poly.pdbx_seq_one_letter_code
_entity_poly.pdbx_strand_id
1 'polypeptide(L)' 'MASIYKKPVTVTDPQTGERVKGKSKKWWGRYKDENGIERRVPLATDKASAQAMLNEIVKKVAPDGWNHRSIR' A
#
# COMPACT_ATOMS: atom_id res chain seq x y z
N MET A 1 6.53 2.42 -9.77
CA MET A 1 5.12 2.82 -9.51
C MET A 1 4.67 2.22 -8.20
N ALA A 2 4.06 3.03 -7.34
CA ALA A 2 3.61 2.62 -6.01
C ALA A 2 2.16 3.06 -5.80
N SER A 3 1.34 2.19 -5.21
CA SER A 3 -0.08 2.47 -4.99
C SER A 3 -0.54 1.89 -3.66
N ILE A 4 -1.32 2.69 -2.93
CA ILE A 4 -1.99 2.28 -1.70
C ILE A 4 -3.42 1.84 -2.00
N TYR A 5 -3.84 0.73 -1.39
CA TYR A 5 -5.23 0.25 -1.48
C TYR A 5 -5.74 -0.21 -0.12
N LYS A 6 -7.05 -0.09 0.11
CA LYS A 6 -7.71 -0.71 1.28
C LYS A 6 -8.19 -2.09 0.88
N LYS A 7 -7.62 -3.12 1.51
CA LYS A 7 -8.11 -4.49 1.35
C LYS A 7 -9.54 -4.57 1.95
N PRO A 8 -10.55 -5.03 1.20
CA PRO A 8 -11.85 -5.34 1.78
C PRO A 8 -11.68 -6.47 2.79
N VAL A 9 -12.22 -6.30 3.99
CA VAL A 9 -12.20 -7.31 5.04
C VAL A 9 -13.62 -7.56 5.51
N THR A 10 -13.92 -8.82 5.78
CA THR A 10 -15.15 -9.18 6.46
C THR A 10 -14.94 -8.90 7.94
N VAL A 11 -15.60 -7.88 8.46
CA VAL A 11 -15.60 -7.57 9.89
C VAL A 11 -16.89 -8.16 10.46
N THR A 12 -16.78 -8.89 11.56
CA THR A 12 -17.96 -9.27 12.33
C THR A 12 -18.37 -8.07 13.17
N ASP A 13 -19.59 -7.58 12.95
CA ASP A 13 -20.15 -6.51 13.77
C ASP A 13 -20.38 -7.05 15.19
N PRO A 14 -19.83 -6.41 16.24
CA PRO A 14 -19.96 -6.90 17.61
C PRO A 14 -21.36 -6.67 18.19
N GLN A 15 -22.20 -5.83 17.56
CA GLN A 15 -23.53 -5.48 18.03
C GLN A 15 -24.60 -6.41 17.43
N THR A 16 -24.41 -6.86 16.18
CA THR A 16 -25.37 -7.76 15.50
C THR A 16 -24.84 -9.17 15.23
N GLY A 17 -23.53 -9.39 15.36
CA GLY A 17 -22.87 -10.65 15.01
C GLY A 17 -22.75 -10.90 13.50
N GLU A 18 -23.16 -9.93 12.68
CA GLU A 18 -23.20 -10.09 11.22
C GLU A 18 -21.85 -9.83 10.57
N ARG A 19 -21.59 -10.58 9.49
CA ARG A 19 -20.37 -10.45 8.68
C ARG A 19 -20.53 -9.31 7.69
N VAL A 20 -20.18 -8.10 8.09
CA VAL A 20 -20.23 -6.92 7.22
C VAL A 20 -18.97 -6.77 6.36
N LYS A 21 -19.13 -6.30 5.12
CA LYS A 21 -18.02 -5.92 4.23
C LYS A 21 -17.41 -4.61 4.70
N GLY A 22 -16.44 -4.70 5.60
CA GLY A 22 -15.66 -3.57 6.08
C GLY A 22 -14.46 -3.26 5.18
N LYS A 23 -13.91 -2.06 5.34
CA LYS A 23 -12.57 -1.76 4.81
C LYS A 23 -11.55 -2.07 5.89
N SER A 24 -10.38 -2.60 5.50
CA SER A 24 -9.29 -2.82 6.46
C SER A 24 -9.00 -1.53 7.21
N LYS A 25 -8.89 -1.60 8.54
CA LYS A 25 -8.41 -0.47 9.34
C LYS A 25 -7.06 0.00 8.80
N LYS A 26 -6.20 -0.93 8.38
CA LYS A 26 -4.87 -0.67 7.83
C LYS A 26 -4.89 -0.53 6.30
N TRP A 27 -4.21 0.49 5.80
CA TRP A 27 -3.85 0.67 4.39
C TRP A 27 -2.71 -0.26 4.03
N TRP A 28 -2.81 -0.83 2.82
CA TRP A 28 -1.80 -1.70 2.25
C TRP A 28 -1.09 -0.96 1.14
N GLY A 29 0.24 -0.93 1.20
CA GLY A 29 1.09 -0.42 0.13
C GLY A 29 1.51 -1.55 -0.78
N ARG A 30 1.32 -1.37 -2.09
CA ARG A 30 2.00 -2.17 -3.09
C ARG A 30 3.04 -1.29 -3.76
N TYR A 31 4.30 -1.70 -3.71
CA TYR A 31 5.38 -1.07 -4.46
C TYR A 31 6.16 -2.13 -5.23
N LYS A 32 6.76 -1.71 -6.33
CA LYS A 32 7.66 -2.54 -7.13
C LYS A 32 9.09 -2.17 -6.72
N ASP A 33 9.83 -3.17 -6.29
CA ASP A 33 11.21 -3.08 -5.86
C ASP A 33 12.16 -2.97 -7.07
N GLU A 34 13.45 -2.68 -6.85
CA GLU A 34 14.46 -2.55 -7.92
C GLU A 34 14.53 -3.82 -8.79
N ASN A 35 14.33 -4.97 -8.16
CA ASN A 35 14.32 -6.30 -8.78
C ASN A 35 13.05 -6.57 -9.59
N GLY A 36 12.17 -5.58 -9.73
CA GLY A 36 10.86 -5.73 -10.36
C GLY A 36 9.87 -6.52 -9.51
N ILE A 37 10.20 -6.85 -8.26
CA ILE A 37 9.37 -7.66 -7.36
C ILE A 37 8.29 -6.78 -6.76
N GLU A 38 7.04 -7.22 -6.85
CA GLU A 38 5.93 -6.52 -6.23
C GLU A 38 5.80 -6.90 -4.75
N ARG A 39 6.14 -5.95 -3.88
CA ARG A 39 6.06 -6.12 -2.43
C ARG A 39 4.77 -5.50 -1.91
N ARG A 40 4.06 -6.25 -1.05
CA ARG A 40 2.83 -5.81 -0.39
C ARG A 40 3.09 -5.69 1.11
N VAL A 41 3.04 -4.48 1.62
CA VAL A 41 3.32 -4.20 3.04
C VAL A 41 2.13 -3.51 3.71
N PRO A 42 1.77 -3.91 4.94
CA PRO A 42 0.83 -3.12 5.74
C PRO A 42 1.53 -1.82 6.15
N LEU A 43 0.89 -0.68 5.92
CA LEU A 43 1.47 0.64 6.19
C LEU A 43 0.89 1.25 7.47
N ALA A 44 -0.26 1.93 7.35
CA ALA A 44 -0.85 2.71 8.44
C ALA A 44 -2.37 2.62 8.42
N THR A 45 -3.01 3.03 9.50
CA THR A 45 -4.48 3.16 9.59
C THR A 45 -5.00 4.37 8.81
N ASP A 46 -4.16 5.39 8.62
CA ASP A 46 -4.48 6.62 7.89
C ASP A 46 -3.88 6.66 6.47
N LYS A 47 -4.58 7.32 5.54
CA LYS A 47 -4.18 7.40 4.12
C LYS A 47 -2.89 8.20 3.95
N ALA A 48 -2.81 9.35 4.61
CA ALA A 48 -1.69 10.28 4.46
C ALA A 48 -0.41 9.65 5.04
N SER A 49 -0.50 9.06 6.23
CA SER A 49 0.62 8.35 6.84
C SER A 49 1.06 7.14 6.00
N ALA A 50 0.11 6.39 5.43
CA ALA A 50 0.43 5.28 4.55
C ALA A 50 1.15 5.75 3.28
N GLN A 51 0.67 6.82 2.65
CA GLN A 51 1.30 7.38 1.46
C GLN A 51 2.72 7.88 1.76
N ALA A 52 2.92 8.57 2.89
CA ALA A 52 4.23 9.05 3.31
C ALA A 52 5.21 7.88 3.56
N MET A 53 4.81 6.87 4.31
CA MET A 53 5.65 5.69 4.55
C MET A 53 5.98 4.93 3.26
N LEU A 54 5.01 4.79 2.34
CA LEU A 54 5.26 4.15 1.05
C LEU A 54 6.26 4.95 0.23
N ASN A 55 6.16 6.27 0.23
CA ASN A 55 7.07 7.15 -0.49
C ASN A 55 8.51 7.03 0.06
N GLU A 56 8.66 6.96 1.38
CA GLU A 56 9.96 6.75 2.03
C GLU A 56 10.56 5.38 1.67
N ILE A 57 9.74 4.33 1.67
CA ILE A 57 10.19 2.98 1.25
C ILE A 57 10.63 3.00 -0.21
N VAL A 58 9.83 3.58 -1.10
CA VAL A 58 10.16 3.67 -2.54
C VAL A 58 11.44 4.47 -2.77
N LYS A 59 11.65 5.57 -2.05
CA LYS A 59 12.89 6.35 -2.11
C LYS A 59 14.11 5.54 -1.64
N LYS A 60 13.97 4.75 -0.58
CA LYS A 60 15.05 3.89 -0.06
C LYS A 60 15.36 2.70 -0.97
N VAL A 61 14.33 2.15 -1.61
CA VAL A 61 14.40 0.96 -2.46
C VAL A 61 14.81 1.30 -3.90
N ALA A 62 14.60 2.54 -4.34
CA ALA A 62 15.13 3.04 -5.60
C ALA A 62 16.26 4.06 -5.35
N PRO A 63 17.41 3.66 -4.76
CA PRO A 63 18.58 4.49 -4.77
C PRO A 63 19.12 4.53 -6.20
N ASP A 64 18.93 5.67 -6.88
CA ASP A 64 19.87 6.11 -7.92
C ASP A 64 19.92 5.34 -9.26
N GLY A 65 18.76 5.03 -9.87
CA GLY A 65 18.80 4.39 -11.20
C GLY A 65 17.51 4.28 -12.01
N TRP A 66 16.42 4.98 -11.65
CA TRP A 66 15.19 4.91 -12.43
C TRP A 66 15.25 5.84 -13.66
N ASN A 67 15.93 5.30 -14.68
CA ASN A 67 15.91 5.68 -16.08
C ASN A 67 14.59 6.34 -16.49
N HIS A 68 14.63 7.67 -16.59
CA HIS A 68 13.70 8.53 -17.30
C HIS A 68 13.80 8.24 -18.81
N ARG A 69 13.54 7.01 -19.25
CA ARG A 69 13.23 6.74 -20.66
C ARG A 69 11.75 6.97 -20.87
N SER A 70 11.42 8.26 -20.92
CA SER A 70 10.23 8.75 -21.60
C SER A 70 10.36 8.31 -23.06
N ILE A 71 9.58 7.30 -23.45
CA ILE A 71 9.45 6.92 -24.85
C ILE A 71 8.71 8.07 -25.54
N ARG A 72 9.38 8.63 -26.54
CA ARG A 72 8.87 9.72 -27.38
C ARG A 72 7.96 9.15 -28.46
#